data_AF-B1L442-F1
#
_entry.id   AF-B1L442-F1
#
_cell.length_a   1.000
_cell.length_b   1.000
_cell.length_c   1.000
_cell.angle_alpha   90.00
_cell.angle_beta   90.00
_cell.angle_gamma   90.00
#
_symmetry.space_group_name_H-M   'P 1'
#
loop_
_entity.id
_entity.type
_entity.pdbx_description
1 polymer ?
#
loop_
_entity_poly.entity_id
_entity_poly.type
_entity_poly.pdbx_seq_one_letter_code
_entity_poly.pdbx_strand_id
1 'polypeptide(L)'
;MAREFARRAKEDLRSSRVLLENGLYADSVYHAQQAAEKIVKSILLLNDIVVTEQLVASHFVSVVVSRSPDEWSEKLSEIAKDLIDLEKEWLRSRYPMRKFGKLVIPSSLYDLKKAEELYEKAKKILEIVAAYAEEVYGVRLID
;
A
#
# COMPACT_ATOMS: atom_id res chain seq x y z
N MET A 1 3.56 9.22 16.02
CA MET A 1 3.09 9.53 14.65
C MET A 1 3.29 8.34 13.70
N ALA A 2 4.46 7.69 13.62
CA ALA A 2 4.66 6.49 12.78
C ALA A 2 3.68 5.34 13.12
N ARG A 3 3.51 5.02 14.41
CA ARG A 3 2.52 4.05 14.89
C ARG A 3 1.08 4.42 14.52
N GLU A 4 0.75 5.70 14.42
CA GLU A 4 -0.59 6.14 14.05
C GLU A 4 -0.87 5.86 12.57
N PHE A 5 0.13 6.10 11.69
CA PHE A 5 0.06 5.69 10.29
C PHE A 5 -0.10 4.17 10.16
N ALA A 6 0.66 3.38 10.90
CA ALA A 6 0.57 1.92 10.89
C ALA A 6 -0.79 1.40 11.41
N ARG A 7 -1.30 1.97 12.51
CA ARG A 7 -2.63 1.69 13.04
C ARG A 7 -3.69 1.95 11.97
N ARG A 8 -3.60 3.09 11.28
CA ARG A 8 -4.56 3.44 10.24
C ARG A 8 -4.43 2.56 9.00
N ALA A 9 -3.21 2.14 8.65
CA ALA A 9 -2.98 1.16 7.59
C ALA A 9 -3.66 -0.19 7.87
N LYS A 10 -3.63 -0.66 9.12
CA LYS A 10 -4.33 -1.89 9.55
C LYS A 10 -5.85 -1.75 9.43
N GLU A 11 -6.39 -0.58 9.79
CA GLU A 11 -7.82 -0.28 9.66
C GLU A 11 -8.25 -0.19 8.19
N ASP A 12 -7.41 0.36 7.32
CA ASP A 12 -7.64 0.38 5.88
C ASP A 12 -7.59 -1.03 5.28
N LEU A 13 -6.63 -1.87 5.66
CA LEU A 13 -6.58 -3.26 5.20
C LEU A 13 -7.81 -4.05 5.66
N ARG A 14 -8.27 -3.83 6.90
CA ARG A 14 -9.52 -4.40 7.41
C ARG A 14 -10.73 -3.92 6.60
N SER A 15 -10.79 -2.63 6.28
CA SER A 15 -11.88 -2.06 5.46
C SER A 15 -11.87 -2.67 4.06
N SER A 16 -10.69 -2.79 3.45
CA SER A 16 -10.48 -3.46 2.16
C SER A 16 -11.05 -4.89 2.19
N ARG A 17 -10.73 -5.67 3.23
CA ARG A 17 -11.25 -7.03 3.39
C ARG A 17 -12.78 -7.10 3.45
N VAL A 18 -13.41 -6.24 4.26
CA VAL A 18 -14.87 -6.20 4.38
C VAL A 18 -15.53 -5.86 3.04
N LEU A 19 -14.99 -4.88 2.33
CA LEU A 19 -15.52 -4.47 1.03
C LEU A 19 -15.35 -5.56 -0.03
N LEU A 20 -14.22 -6.26 -0.02
CA LEU A 20 -13.95 -7.40 -0.89
C LEU A 20 -14.98 -8.51 -0.71
N GLU A 21 -15.23 -8.91 0.54
CA GLU A 21 -16.20 -9.95 0.90
C GLU A 21 -17.65 -9.59 0.55
N ASN A 22 -17.95 -8.29 0.42
CA ASN A 22 -19.27 -7.77 0.05
C ASN A 22 -19.38 -7.39 -1.44
N GLY A 23 -18.40 -7.72 -2.27
CA GLY A 23 -18.44 -7.46 -3.71
C GLY A 23 -18.18 -6.01 -4.12
N LEU A 24 -17.74 -5.16 -3.19
CA LEU A 24 -17.40 -3.75 -3.44
C LEU A 24 -15.94 -3.63 -3.86
N TYR A 25 -15.62 -4.18 -5.04
CA TYR A 25 -14.24 -4.41 -5.47
C TYR A 25 -13.42 -3.13 -5.68
N ALA A 26 -14.00 -2.09 -6.28
CA ALA A 26 -13.30 -0.82 -6.48
C ALA A 26 -12.93 -0.16 -5.14
N ASP A 27 -13.86 -0.12 -4.20
CA ASP A 27 -13.64 0.45 -2.87
C ASP A 27 -12.65 -0.41 -2.06
N SER A 28 -12.72 -1.74 -2.19
CA SER A 28 -11.73 -2.65 -1.63
C SER A 28 -10.31 -2.31 -2.12
N VAL A 29 -10.15 -2.11 -3.42
CA VAL A 29 -8.87 -1.76 -4.04
C VAL A 29 -8.37 -0.39 -3.55
N TYR A 30 -9.27 0.59 -3.43
CA TYR A 30 -8.91 1.89 -2.86
C TYR A 30 -8.33 1.75 -1.45
N HIS A 31 -9.01 1.00 -0.57
CA HIS A 31 -8.52 0.78 0.79
C HIS A 31 -7.25 -0.07 0.85
N ALA A 32 -7.05 -1.02 -0.08
CA ALA A 32 -5.79 -1.76 -0.20
C ALA A 32 -4.62 -0.81 -0.54
N GLN A 33 -4.81 0.10 -1.50
CA GLN A 33 -3.82 1.11 -1.83
C GLN A 33 -3.54 2.03 -0.63
N GLN A 34 -4.58 2.47 0.08
CA GLN A 34 -4.45 3.31 1.28
C GLN A 34 -3.69 2.63 2.41
N ALA A 35 -3.88 1.32 2.60
CA ALA A 35 -3.13 0.54 3.59
C ALA A 35 -1.63 0.51 3.26
N ALA A 36 -1.29 0.18 2.02
CA ALA A 36 0.09 0.15 1.54
C ALA A 36 0.77 1.53 1.63
N GLU A 37 0.08 2.61 1.23
CA GLU A 37 0.59 3.97 1.32
C GLU A 37 0.92 4.35 2.78
N LYS A 38 -0.01 4.11 3.71
CA LYS A 38 0.15 4.56 5.10
C LYS A 38 1.22 3.77 5.84
N ILE A 39 1.31 2.44 5.64
CA ILE A 39 2.37 1.67 6.29
C ILE A 39 3.75 2.08 5.76
N VAL A 40 3.88 2.36 4.48
CA VAL A 40 5.14 2.87 3.91
C VAL A 40 5.46 4.28 4.43
N LYS A 41 4.47 5.17 4.59
CA LYS A 41 4.69 6.46 5.25
C LYS A 41 5.17 6.32 6.69
N SER A 42 4.74 5.27 7.40
CA SER A 42 5.21 5.03 8.77
C SER A 42 6.72 4.75 8.83
N ILE A 43 7.27 3.95 7.90
CA ILE A 43 8.70 3.65 7.86
C ILE A 43 9.52 4.83 7.29
N LEU A 44 8.97 5.59 6.33
CA LEU A 44 9.58 6.83 5.87
C LEU A 44 9.71 7.85 7.00
N LEU A 45 8.70 7.94 7.86
CA LEU A 45 8.75 8.81 9.02
C LEU A 45 9.77 8.37 10.07
N LEU A 46 10.03 7.07 10.22
CA LEU A 46 11.15 6.56 11.05
C LEU A 46 12.53 6.95 10.50
N ASN A 47 12.59 7.37 9.23
CA ASN A 47 13.79 7.92 8.58
C ASN A 47 13.72 9.45 8.45
N ASP A 48 12.87 10.12 9.24
CA ASP A 48 12.65 11.58 9.22
C ASP A 48 12.18 12.15 7.87
N ILE A 49 11.58 11.31 7.01
CA ILE A 49 11.00 11.71 5.72
C ILE A 49 9.48 11.81 5.84
N VAL A 50 8.95 13.03 5.65
CA VAL A 50 7.51 13.31 5.61
C VAL A 50 7.05 13.43 4.17
N VAL A 51 6.17 12.53 3.74
CA VAL A 51 5.58 12.53 2.39
C VAL A 51 4.09 12.85 2.47
N THR A 52 3.68 13.95 1.86
CA THR A 52 2.27 14.40 1.86
C THR A 52 1.48 13.90 0.64
N GLU A 53 2.16 13.56 -0.45
CA GLU A 53 1.56 12.97 -1.65
C GLU A 53 1.18 11.49 -1.45
N GLN A 54 0.40 10.93 -2.39
CA GLN A 54 -0.13 9.56 -2.30
C GLN A 54 0.77 8.50 -2.95
N LEU A 55 1.76 8.95 -3.72
CA LEU A 55 2.75 8.09 -4.35
C LEU A 55 4.01 8.08 -3.49
N VAL A 56 4.34 6.93 -2.93
CA VAL A 56 5.39 6.76 -1.93
C VAL A 56 6.48 5.78 -2.37
N ALA A 57 6.33 5.09 -3.50
CA ALA A 57 7.25 4.08 -3.99
C ALA A 57 8.65 4.62 -4.28
N SER A 58 8.76 5.78 -4.93
CA SER A 58 10.06 6.41 -5.21
C SER A 58 10.80 6.79 -3.92
N HIS A 59 10.09 7.34 -2.96
CA HIS A 59 10.59 7.66 -1.62
C HIS A 59 11.01 6.39 -0.88
N PHE A 60 10.17 5.35 -0.90
CA PHE A 60 10.45 4.06 -0.27
C PHE A 60 11.71 3.41 -0.83
N VAL A 61 11.87 3.38 -2.16
CA VAL A 61 13.06 2.83 -2.80
C VAL A 61 14.32 3.63 -2.44
N SER A 62 14.26 4.96 -2.55
CA SER A 62 15.42 5.81 -2.31
C SER A 62 15.86 5.87 -0.85
N VAL A 63 14.92 5.83 0.10
CA VAL A 63 15.21 6.04 1.54
C VAL A 63 15.34 4.72 2.29
N VAL A 64 14.52 3.72 1.96
CA VAL A 64 14.43 2.47 2.72
C VAL A 64 15.14 1.34 1.99
N VAL A 65 14.74 1.01 0.76
CA VAL A 65 15.29 -0.14 0.02
C VAL A 65 16.80 0.01 -0.19
N SER A 66 17.23 1.16 -0.72
CA SER A 66 18.65 1.38 -1.10
C SER A 66 19.64 1.41 0.08
N ARG A 67 19.14 1.56 1.30
CA ARG A 67 19.94 1.67 2.53
C ARG A 67 19.80 0.46 3.46
N SER A 68 18.99 -0.52 3.06
CA SER A 68 18.74 -1.73 3.85
C SER A 68 19.84 -2.77 3.65
N PRO A 69 20.08 -3.63 4.65
CA PRO A 69 20.94 -4.81 4.50
C PRO A 69 20.48 -5.70 3.34
N ASP A 70 21.40 -6.45 2.72
CA ASP A 70 21.14 -7.25 1.51
C ASP A 70 19.91 -8.17 1.65
N GLU A 71 19.76 -8.86 2.79
CA GLU A 71 18.61 -9.75 3.04
C GLU A 71 17.26 -9.01 2.99
N TRP A 72 17.21 -7.79 3.52
CA TRP A 72 16.01 -6.97 3.49
C TRP A 72 15.83 -6.27 2.14
N SER A 73 16.92 -5.88 1.49
CA SER A 73 16.88 -5.17 0.21
C SER A 73 16.12 -5.96 -0.86
N GLU A 74 16.28 -7.29 -0.90
CA GLU A 74 15.52 -8.15 -1.84
C GLU A 74 14.02 -8.16 -1.53
N LYS A 75 13.64 -8.45 -0.27
CA LYS A 75 12.23 -8.46 0.18
C LYS A 75 11.56 -7.11 -0.04
N LEU A 76 12.25 -6.02 0.31
CA LEU A 76 11.76 -4.65 0.16
C LEU A 76 11.64 -4.24 -1.32
N SER A 77 12.57 -4.67 -2.17
CA SER A 77 12.50 -4.46 -3.62
C SER A 77 11.31 -5.16 -4.26
N GLU A 78 10.95 -6.34 -3.76
CA GLU A 78 9.77 -7.07 -4.24
C GLU A 78 8.48 -6.29 -3.91
N ILE A 79 8.30 -5.90 -2.65
CA ILE A 79 7.11 -5.14 -2.25
C ILE A 79 7.07 -3.73 -2.84
N ALA A 80 8.21 -3.15 -3.24
CA ALA A 80 8.23 -1.90 -3.98
C ALA A 80 7.56 -2.02 -5.35
N LYS A 81 7.65 -3.19 -6.01
CA LYS A 81 6.93 -3.45 -7.27
C LYS A 81 5.43 -3.57 -7.02
N ASP A 82 5.04 -4.25 -5.96
CA ASP A 82 3.64 -4.38 -5.55
C ASP A 82 3.02 -3.02 -5.18
N LEU A 83 3.80 -2.16 -4.52
CA LEU A 83 3.41 -0.80 -4.18
C LEU A 83 3.17 0.06 -5.42
N ILE A 84 4.04 -0.02 -6.45
CA ILE A 84 3.84 0.66 -7.74
C ILE A 84 2.55 0.20 -8.42
N ASP A 85 2.20 -1.08 -8.30
CA ASP A 85 0.94 -1.58 -8.84
C ASP A 85 -0.27 -0.98 -8.11
N LEU A 86 -0.23 -0.90 -6.78
CA LEU A 86 -1.29 -0.29 -5.98
C LEU A 86 -1.41 1.22 -6.21
N GLU A 87 -0.30 1.93 -6.39
CA GLU A 87 -0.28 3.38 -6.66
C GLU A 87 -1.08 3.76 -7.92
N LYS A 88 -1.04 2.92 -8.96
CA LYS A 88 -1.87 3.13 -10.17
C LYS A 88 -3.35 3.19 -9.84
N GLU A 89 -3.76 2.53 -8.76
CA GLU A 89 -5.15 2.38 -8.36
C GLU A 89 -5.65 3.52 -7.46
N TRP A 90 -4.77 4.42 -6.96
CA TRP A 90 -5.16 5.60 -6.15
C TRP A 90 -6.27 6.43 -6.81
N LEU A 91 -6.16 6.65 -8.13
CA LEU A 91 -7.14 7.41 -8.90
C LEU A 91 -8.17 6.49 -9.58
N ARG A 92 -7.71 5.36 -10.15
CA ARG A 92 -8.53 4.47 -11.00
C ARG A 92 -9.67 3.79 -10.23
N SER A 93 -9.47 3.53 -8.95
CA SER A 93 -10.50 2.95 -8.07
C SER A 93 -11.63 3.91 -7.71
N ARG A 94 -11.48 5.21 -7.98
CA ARG A 94 -12.37 6.26 -7.47
C ARG A 94 -13.04 7.11 -8.53
N TYR A 95 -12.29 7.47 -9.56
CA TYR A 95 -12.79 8.43 -10.54
C TYR A 95 -13.00 7.78 -11.90
N PRO A 96 -14.12 8.06 -12.56
CA PRO A 96 -14.27 7.75 -13.96
C PRO A 96 -13.15 8.41 -14.78
N MET A 97 -12.56 7.65 -15.70
CA MET A 97 -11.47 8.11 -16.55
C MET A 97 -11.81 7.95 -18.03
N ARG A 98 -11.32 8.86 -18.88
CA ARG A 98 -11.40 8.69 -20.33
C ARG A 98 -10.22 7.86 -20.80
N LYS A 99 -10.49 6.73 -21.46
CA LYS A 99 -9.48 5.87 -22.10
C LYS A 99 -9.90 5.61 -23.55
N PHE A 100 -9.07 6.04 -24.50
CA PHE A 100 -9.35 5.94 -25.95
C PHE A 100 -10.74 6.46 -26.34
N GLY A 101 -11.12 7.63 -25.81
CA GLY A 101 -12.42 8.26 -26.07
C GLY A 101 -13.62 7.67 -25.30
N LYS A 102 -13.46 6.53 -24.61
CA LYS A 102 -14.53 5.90 -23.81
C LYS A 102 -14.41 6.27 -22.34
N LEU A 103 -15.56 6.48 -21.69
CA LEU A 103 -15.65 6.65 -20.24
C LEU A 103 -15.55 5.27 -19.57
N VAL A 104 -14.62 5.14 -18.64
CA VAL A 104 -14.42 3.92 -17.85
C VAL A 104 -14.78 4.22 -16.40
N ILE A 105 -15.70 3.44 -15.84
CA ILE A 105 -16.23 3.63 -14.47
C ILE A 105 -15.44 2.70 -13.52
N PRO A 106 -15.01 3.17 -12.33
CA PRO A 106 -14.19 2.36 -11.42
C PRO A 106 -14.78 0.99 -11.06
N SER A 107 -16.08 0.92 -10.78
CA SER A 107 -16.77 -0.34 -10.46
C SER A 107 -16.73 -1.38 -11.59
N SER A 108 -16.46 -0.96 -12.83
CA SER A 108 -16.32 -1.87 -13.99
C SER A 108 -14.89 -2.36 -14.22
N LEU A 109 -13.91 -1.83 -13.49
CA LEU A 109 -12.48 -2.13 -13.67
C LEU A 109 -11.99 -3.35 -12.90
N TYR A 110 -12.71 -3.77 -11.87
CA TYR A 110 -12.25 -4.77 -10.91
C TYR A 110 -13.28 -5.86 -10.75
N ASP A 111 -12.83 -7.10 -10.89
CA ASP A 111 -13.54 -8.29 -10.48
C ASP A 111 -12.97 -8.81 -9.15
N LEU A 112 -13.56 -9.89 -8.61
CA LEU A 112 -13.11 -10.54 -7.39
C LEU A 112 -11.62 -10.87 -7.45
N LYS A 113 -11.18 -11.51 -8.54
CA LYS A 113 -9.80 -11.97 -8.70
C LYS A 113 -8.82 -10.80 -8.64
N LYS A 114 -9.12 -9.70 -9.32
CA LYS A 114 -8.23 -8.54 -9.33
C LYS A 114 -8.22 -7.82 -7.98
N ALA A 115 -9.37 -7.72 -7.32
CA ALA A 115 -9.45 -7.12 -6.00
C ALA A 115 -8.73 -7.96 -4.93
N GLU A 116 -8.84 -9.30 -4.99
CA GLU A 116 -8.09 -10.24 -4.15
C GLU A 116 -6.57 -10.10 -4.37
N GLU A 117 -6.11 -10.05 -5.62
CA GLU A 117 -4.68 -9.87 -5.94
C GLU A 117 -4.12 -8.58 -5.30
N LEU A 118 -4.85 -7.47 -5.42
CA LEU A 118 -4.42 -6.18 -4.88
C LEU A 118 -4.53 -6.13 -3.36
N TYR A 119 -5.52 -6.79 -2.77
CA TYR A 119 -5.63 -6.96 -1.31
C TYR A 119 -4.43 -7.73 -0.75
N GLU A 120 -4.06 -8.87 -1.34
CA GLU A 120 -2.94 -9.68 -0.87
C GLU A 120 -1.59 -8.94 -1.01
N LYS A 121 -1.42 -8.15 -2.09
CA LYS A 121 -0.27 -7.24 -2.22
C LYS A 121 -0.20 -6.23 -1.07
N ALA A 122 -1.31 -5.57 -0.76
CA ALA A 122 -1.35 -4.59 0.34
C ALA A 122 -1.08 -5.23 1.70
N LYS A 123 -1.63 -6.42 1.95
CA LYS A 123 -1.38 -7.22 3.14
C LYS A 123 0.11 -7.57 3.27
N LYS A 124 0.71 -8.10 2.19
CA LYS A 124 2.14 -8.43 2.14
C LYS A 124 3.03 -7.23 2.44
N ILE A 125 2.75 -6.08 1.82
CA ILE A 125 3.48 -4.82 2.09
C ILE A 125 3.40 -4.47 3.58
N LEU A 126 2.20 -4.54 4.16
CA LEU A 126 1.99 -4.19 5.56
C LEU A 126 2.77 -5.11 6.51
N GLU A 127 2.73 -6.42 6.29
CA GLU A 127 3.43 -7.41 7.11
C GLU A 127 4.96 -7.24 7.01
N ILE A 128 5.49 -7.10 5.79
CA ILE A 128 6.94 -6.98 5.56
C ILE A 128 7.48 -5.66 6.12
N VAL A 129 6.77 -4.54 5.93
CA VAL A 129 7.21 -3.25 6.49
C VAL A 129 7.15 -3.26 8.02
N ALA A 130 6.13 -3.88 8.61
CA ALA A 130 6.04 -4.00 10.06
C ALA A 130 7.19 -4.83 10.64
N ALA A 131 7.51 -5.98 10.03
CA ALA A 131 8.63 -6.83 10.43
C ALA A 131 9.97 -6.10 10.29
N TYR A 132 10.18 -5.40 9.17
CA TYR A 132 11.39 -4.59 8.94
C TYR A 132 11.56 -3.51 9.99
N ALA A 133 10.48 -2.81 10.37
CA ALA A 133 10.54 -1.79 11.40
C ALA A 133 10.89 -2.34 12.79
N GLU A 134 10.37 -3.52 13.14
CA GLU A 134 10.68 -4.17 14.42
C GLU A 134 12.15 -4.63 14.45
N GLU A 135 12.65 -5.25 13.39
CA GLU A 135 14.00 -5.78 13.33
C GLU A 135 15.07 -4.69 13.20
N VAL A 136 14.88 -3.71 12.32
CA VAL A 136 15.91 -2.72 11.98
C VAL A 136 15.85 -1.48 12.87
N TYR A 137 14.66 -1.06 13.31
CA TYR A 137 14.48 0.14 14.12
C TYR A 137 14.14 -0.17 15.58
N GLY A 138 13.88 -1.44 15.94
CA GLY A 138 13.38 -1.80 17.27
C GLY A 138 11.97 -1.24 17.54
N VAL A 139 11.22 -0.90 16.50
CA VAL A 139 9.90 -0.27 16.60
C VAL A 139 8.83 -1.23 16.11
N ARG A 140 8.07 -1.79 17.05
CA ARG A 140 6.83 -2.50 16.72
C ARG A 140 5.78 -1.51 16.19
N LEU A 141 5.50 -1.56 14.90
CA LEU A 141 4.51 -0.67 14.26
C LEU A 141 3.07 -1.13 14.46
N ILE A 142 2.86 -2.44 14.60
CA ILE A 142 1.55 -3.07 14.69
C ILE A 142 1.51 -3.91 15.96
N ASP A 143 0.48 -3.69 16.76
CA ASP A 143 0.17 -4.51 17.94
C ASP A 143 -0.51 -5.84 17.56
#